data_AF-A0A4R4VC38-F1
#
_entry.id   AF-A0A4R4VC38-F1
#
_cell.length_a   1.000
_cell.length_b   1.000
_cell.length_c   1.000
_cell.angle_alpha   90.00
_cell.angle_beta   90.00
_cell.angle_gamma   90.00
#
_symmetry.space_group_name_H-M   'P 1'
#
loop_
_entity.id
_entity.type
_entity.pdbx_description
1 polymer ?
#
loop_
_entity_poly.entity_id
_entity_poly.type
_entity_poly.pdbx_seq_one_letter_code
_entity_poly.pdbx_strand_id
1 'polypeptide(L)' 'RVDHPQVGELVLNRERLGVEGSPGQALVIFHPDPGTDSAEKLALLAAASVTGRSGQDASERAC' A
#
# COMPACT_ATOMS: atom_id res chain seq x y z
N ARG A 1 -11.95 -0.31 -6.57
CA ARG A 1 -11.33 -1.05 -7.69
C ARG A 1 -10.27 -0.15 -8.29
N VAL A 2 -9.10 -0.70 -8.58
CA VAL A 2 -7.93 0.04 -9.07
C VAL A 2 -7.31 -0.77 -10.19
N ASP A 3 -6.96 -0.12 -11.30
CA ASP A 3 -6.21 -0.74 -12.39
C ASP A 3 -4.72 -0.50 -12.18
N HIS A 4 -4.03 -1.51 -11.65
CA HIS A 4 -2.60 -1.44 -11.35
C HIS A 4 -1.77 -1.87 -12.56
N PRO A 5 -0.74 -1.11 -12.99
CA PRO A 5 -0.02 -1.37 -14.25
C PRO A 5 0.69 -2.72 -14.31
N GLN A 6 1.11 -3.27 -13.16
CA GLN A 6 1.87 -4.53 -13.13
C GLN A 6 1.03 -5.78 -12.85
N VAL A 7 -0.08 -5.65 -12.12
CA VAL A 7 -0.89 -6.80 -11.66
C VAL A 7 -2.33 -6.75 -12.20
N GLY A 8 -2.64 -5.73 -13.00
CA GLY A 8 -3.97 -5.46 -13.53
C GLY A 8 -4.92 -5.02 -12.44
N GLU A 9 -6.16 -5.45 -12.57
CA GLU A 9 -7.23 -5.08 -11.66
C GLU A 9 -7.02 -5.58 -10.23
N LEU A 10 -7.23 -4.68 -9.26
CA LEU A 10 -7.30 -4.94 -7.83
C LEU A 10 -8.64 -4.47 -7.25
N VAL A 11 -9.27 -5.34 -6.47
CA VAL A 11 -10.44 -5.02 -5.66
C VAL A 11 -9.98 -4.85 -4.22
N LEU A 12 -10.06 -3.61 -3.73
CA LEU A 12 -9.62 -3.24 -2.38
C LEU A 12 -10.78 -2.55 -1.66
N ASN A 13 -11.02 -2.99 -0.44
CA ASN A 13 -11.85 -2.34 0.56
C ASN A 13 -11.12 -1.11 1.09
N ARG A 14 -11.87 -0.04 1.37
CA ARG A 14 -11.34 1.21 1.91
C ARG A 14 -11.87 1.42 3.32
N GLU A 15 -10.97 1.35 4.29
CA GLU A 15 -11.26 1.64 5.68
C GLU A 15 -10.68 3.01 6.05
N ARG A 16 -11.41 3.79 6.85
CA ARG A 16 -10.97 5.09 7.35
C ARG A 16 -11.06 5.11 8.87
N LEU A 17 -9.93 5.30 9.51
CA LEU A 17 -9.78 5.31 10.97
C LEU A 17 -9.36 6.72 11.40
N GLY A 18 -10.10 7.31 12.33
CA GLY A 18 -9.70 8.59 12.94
C GLY A 18 -8.44 8.42 13.78
N VAL A 19 -7.60 9.46 13.81
CA VAL A 19 -6.39 9.46 14.66
C VAL A 19 -6.68 10.27 15.93
N GLU A 20 -6.64 9.61 17.09
CA GLU A 20 -6.84 10.29 18.37
C GLU A 20 -5.77 11.38 18.59
N GLY A 21 -6.20 12.52 19.12
CA GLY A 21 -5.34 13.69 19.34
C GLY A 21 -4.92 14.46 18.08
N SER A 22 -5.32 14.02 16.88
CA SER A 22 -4.99 14.69 15.60
C SER A 22 -6.25 15.05 14.80
N PRO A 23 -6.96 16.13 15.19
CA PRO A 23 -8.21 16.52 14.52
C PRO A 23 -7.98 16.81 13.03
N GLY A 24 -8.81 16.20 12.18
CA GLY A 24 -8.70 16.31 10.72
C GLY A 24 -7.81 15.24 10.07
N GLN A 25 -7.01 14.52 10.84
CA GLN A 25 -6.21 13.40 10.32
C GLN A 25 -6.98 12.08 10.41
N ALA A 26 -6.80 11.24 9.39
CA ALA A 26 -7.33 9.89 9.37
C ALA A 26 -6.35 8.95 8.67
N LEU A 27 -6.19 7.74 9.21
CA LEU A 27 -5.53 6.64 8.52
C LEU A 27 -6.52 6.02 7.53
N VAL A 28 -6.13 5.95 6.26
CA VAL A 28 -6.93 5.31 5.21
C VAL A 28 -6.22 4.03 4.81
N ILE A 29 -6.86 2.89 5.05
CA ILE A 29 -6.31 1.56 4.74
C ILE A 29 -7.03 1.03 3.52
N PHE A 30 -6.26 0.54 2.56
CA PHE A 30 -6.77 -0.24 1.43
C PHE A 30 -6.35 -1.68 1.59
N HIS A 31 -7.31 -2.60 1.68
CA HIS A 31 -7.03 -4.03 1.83
C HIS A 31 -7.94 -4.87 0.94
N PRO A 32 -7.45 -5.97 0.36
CA PRO A 32 -8.28 -6.95 -0.30
C PRO A 32 -9.02 -7.82 0.74
N ASP A 33 -10.04 -8.53 0.30
CA ASP A 33 -10.60 -9.62 1.11
C ASP A 33 -9.62 -10.80 1.16
N PRO A 34 -9.47 -11.46 2.33
CA PRO A 34 -8.56 -12.59 2.49
C PRO A 34 -8.97 -13.76 1.60
N GLY A 35 -7.97 -14.43 1.00
CA GLY A 35 -8.20 -15.57 0.10
C GLY A 35 -8.70 -15.19 -1.30
N THR A 36 -8.69 -13.91 -1.66
CA THR A 36 -9.02 -13.45 -3.02
C THR A 36 -7.76 -13.32 -3.89
N ASP A 37 -7.93 -13.39 -5.20
CA ASP A 37 -6.88 -13.10 -6.19
C ASP A 37 -6.27 -11.70 -5.99
N SER A 38 -7.07 -10.72 -5.56
CA SER A 38 -6.56 -9.38 -5.22
C SER A 38 -5.62 -9.40 -4.01
N ALA A 39 -5.79 -10.33 -3.06
CA ALA A 39 -4.86 -10.52 -1.95
C ALA A 39 -3.51 -11.09 -2.40
N GLU A 40 -3.52 -12.09 -3.28
CA GLU A 40 -2.30 -12.66 -3.85
C GLU A 40 -1.54 -11.63 -4.70
N LYS A 41 -2.24 -10.90 -5.58
CA LYS A 41 -1.65 -9.84 -6.41
C LYS A 41 -1.03 -8.72 -5.57
N LEU A 42 -1.69 -8.31 -4.48
CA LEU A 42 -1.14 -7.28 -3.60
C LEU A 42 0.13 -7.77 -2.88
N ALA A 43 0.16 -9.05 -2.47
CA ALA A 43 1.36 -9.65 -1.88
C ALA A 43 2.53 -9.73 -2.88
N LEU A 44 2.26 -10.07 -4.15
CA LEU A 44 3.27 -10.06 -5.21
C LEU A 44 3.85 -8.66 -5.43
N LEU A 45 3.01 -7.63 -5.43
CA LEU A 45 3.46 -6.24 -5.54
C LEU A 45 4.32 -5.82 -4.35
N ALA A 46 3.96 -6.23 -3.13
CA ALA A 46 4.74 -5.96 -1.93
C ALA A 46 6.14 -6.62 -2.00
N ALA A 47 6.21 -7.86 -2.49
CA ALA A 47 7.48 -8.56 -2.68
C ALA A 47 8.39 -7.85 -3.72
N ALA A 48 7.82 -7.40 -4.83
CA ALA A 48 8.58 -6.70 -5.88
C ALA A 48 9.07 -5.31 -5.42
N SER A 49 8.30 -4.60 -4.60
CA SER A 49 8.66 -3.27 -4.10
C SER A 49 9.71 -3.29 -2.99
N VAL A 50 9.85 -4.39 -2.25
CA VAL A 50 10.96 -4.59 -1.29
C VAL A 50 12.32 -4.53 -1.99
N THR A 51 12.43 -5.01 -3.23
CA THR A 51 13.69 -4.97 -3.99
C THR A 51 14.05 -3.56 -4.47
N GLY A 52 13.09 -2.63 -4.60
CA GLY A 52 13.33 -1.26 -5.07
C GLY A 52 13.79 -0.25 -4.01
N ARG A 53 13.56 -0.53 -2.70
CA ARG A 53 13.84 0.43 -1.62
C ARG A 53 15.31 0.52 -1.20
N SER A 54 16.12 -0.48 -1.51
CA SER A 54 17.56 -0.48 -1.17
C SER A 54 18.37 0.63 -1.86
N GLY A 55 17.77 1.37 -2.80
CA GLY A 55 18.42 2.50 -3.50
C GLY A 55 17.96 3.91 -3.08
N GLN A 56 16.94 4.06 -2.21
CA GLN A 56 16.36 5.39 -1.89
C GLN A 56 16.68 5.90 -0.47
N ASP A 57 17.20 5.06 0.43
CA ASP A 57 17.58 5.46 1.81
C ASP A 57 18.89 6.30 1.89
N ALA A 58 19.65 6.44 0.80
CA ALA A 58 20.94 7.15 0.82
C ALA A 58 20.81 8.69 0.69
N SER A 59 19.64 9.24 0.37
CA SER A 59 19.49 10.67 0.05
C SER A 59 19.07 11.57 1.22
N GLU A 60 18.68 11.02 2.37
CA GLU A 60 18.14 11.84 3.50
C GLU A 60 19.14 12.04 4.66
N ARG A 61 20.44 11.93 4.35
CA ARG A 61 21.56 12.22 5.28
C ARG A 61 22.62 13.17 4.70
N ALA A 62 22.23 14.05 3.78
CA ALA A 62 23.12 15.10 3.27
C ALA A 62 22.40 16.44 3.14
N CYS A 63 22.27 17.16 4.26
CA CYS A 63 22.67 18.56 4.39
C CYS A 63 22.62 18.97 5.88
#